data_AF-A0A1H6JAF8-F1
#
_entry.id   AF-A0A1H6JAF8-F1
#
_cell.length_a   1.000
_cell.length_b   1.000
_cell.length_c   1.000
_cell.angle_alpha   90.00
_cell.angle_beta   90.00
_cell.angle_gamma   90.00
#
_symmetry.space_group_name_H-M   'P 1'
#
loop_
_entity.id
_entity.type
_entity.pdbx_description
1 polymer ?
#
loop_
_entity_poly.entity_id
_entity_poly.type
_entity_poly.pdbx_seq_one_letter_code
_entity_poly.pdbx_strand_id
1 'polypeptide(L)'
;MRSADRLLAVVLLMGVATPSVGQTIFDGPSVESAELRVELRPRGEDRFAIYLTDKVTGQQVDYEFDGEGANDPEPFLMVEGRYCNTSVILLTIEFPWRHSLQQYTRVLDTYAFRTSDLAYIDMTAGPVTDIALLDSSEIETEDMSMQPPILVECISDRAGIPFRFDVKTID
;
A
#
# COMPACT_ATOMS: atom_id res chain seq x y z
N MET A 1 -9.91 -34.27 -59.96
CA MET A 1 -8.94 -33.76 -58.97
C MET A 1 -8.77 -32.26 -59.19
N ARG A 2 -9.39 -31.42 -58.35
CA ARG A 2 -9.12 -29.97 -58.26
C ARG A 2 -9.25 -29.60 -56.78
N SER A 3 -8.14 -29.14 -56.23
CA SER A 3 -7.91 -28.85 -54.81
C SER A 3 -8.77 -27.67 -54.35
N ALA A 4 -9.39 -27.81 -53.18
CA ALA A 4 -10.05 -26.73 -52.48
C ALA A 4 -9.07 -26.15 -51.45
N ASP A 5 -8.59 -24.93 -51.71
CA ASP A 5 -7.79 -24.17 -50.75
C ASP A 5 -8.66 -23.81 -49.53
N ARG A 6 -8.32 -24.38 -48.38
CA ARG A 6 -8.86 -23.96 -47.08
C ARG A 6 -7.94 -22.90 -46.49
N LEU A 7 -8.37 -21.64 -46.53
CA LEU A 7 -7.78 -20.57 -45.73
C LEU A 7 -8.02 -20.87 -44.24
N LEU A 8 -6.94 -21.07 -43.49
CA LEU A 8 -6.93 -21.01 -42.03
C LEU A 8 -6.97 -19.53 -41.61
N ALA A 9 -8.08 -19.09 -41.02
CA ALA A 9 -8.14 -17.84 -40.29
C ALA A 9 -7.53 -18.07 -38.90
N VAL A 10 -6.31 -17.58 -38.68
CA VAL A 10 -5.70 -17.51 -37.34
C VAL A 10 -6.29 -16.28 -36.64
N VAL A 11 -7.21 -16.52 -35.71
CA VAL A 11 -7.72 -15.47 -34.81
C VAL A 11 -6.69 -15.27 -33.71
N LEU A 12 -5.87 -14.22 -33.82
CA LEU A 12 -5.10 -13.71 -32.68
C LEU A 12 -6.07 -13.06 -31.69
N LEU A 13 -6.41 -13.80 -30.63
CA LEU A 13 -6.98 -13.21 -29.43
C LEU A 13 -5.89 -12.39 -28.74
N MET A 14 -5.80 -11.10 -29.07
CA MET A 14 -5.14 -10.14 -28.20
C MET A 14 -6.00 -10.02 -26.94
N GLY A 15 -5.60 -10.73 -25.89
CA GLY A 15 -6.13 -10.52 -24.55
C GLY A 15 -5.76 -9.11 -24.11
N VAL A 16 -6.68 -8.17 -24.26
CA VAL A 16 -6.60 -6.88 -23.59
C VAL A 16 -6.86 -7.18 -22.13
N ALA A 17 -5.81 -7.12 -21.29
CA ALA A 17 -6.00 -7.10 -19.84
C ALA A 17 -6.78 -5.82 -19.52
N THR A 18 -8.10 -5.94 -19.40
CA THR A 18 -8.93 -4.89 -18.82
C THR A 18 -8.46 -4.69 -17.39
N PRO A 19 -8.03 -3.47 -17.00
CA PRO A 19 -7.80 -3.20 -15.59
C PRO A 19 -9.12 -3.50 -14.87
N SER A 20 -9.09 -4.43 -13.91
CA SER A 20 -10.24 -4.66 -13.06
C SER A 20 -10.39 -3.39 -12.23
N VAL A 21 -11.40 -2.58 -12.56
CA VAL A 21 -11.80 -1.46 -11.70
C VAL A 21 -12.62 -2.08 -10.58
N GLY A 22 -11.94 -2.82 -9.70
CA GLY A 22 -12.54 -3.32 -8.47
C GLY A 22 -12.82 -2.14 -7.54
N GLN A 23 -14.01 -2.09 -6.95
CA GLN A 23 -14.28 -1.13 -5.88
C GLN A 23 -13.53 -1.58 -4.62
N THR A 24 -12.85 -0.63 -3.97
CA THR A 24 -12.30 -0.84 -2.62
C THR A 24 -13.41 -0.60 -1.59
N ILE A 25 -13.61 -1.56 -0.68
CA ILE A 25 -14.65 -1.53 0.35
C ILE A 25 -13.99 -1.47 1.72
N PHE A 26 -14.39 -0.51 2.54
CA PHE A 26 -13.97 -0.37 3.94
C PHE A 26 -15.13 -0.83 4.84
N ASP A 27 -14.86 -1.77 5.76
CA ASP A 27 -15.83 -2.31 6.71
C ASP A 27 -15.17 -2.50 8.08
N GLY A 28 -15.35 -1.50 8.95
CA GLY A 28 -14.73 -1.45 10.27
C GLY A 28 -13.22 -1.65 10.20
N PRO A 29 -12.67 -2.72 10.83
CA PRO A 29 -11.24 -2.97 10.84
C PRO A 29 -10.70 -3.60 9.54
N SER A 30 -11.51 -3.67 8.47
CA SER A 30 -11.14 -4.35 7.23
C SER A 30 -11.26 -3.46 5.99
N VAL A 31 -10.37 -3.70 5.03
CA VAL A 31 -10.45 -3.12 3.69
C VAL A 31 -10.24 -4.20 2.63
N GLU A 32 -11.08 -4.21 1.61
CA GLU A 32 -11.04 -5.20 0.54
C GLU A 32 -11.04 -4.56 -0.84
N SER A 33 -10.23 -5.13 -1.74
CA SER A 33 -10.36 -4.95 -3.19
C SER A 33 -10.86 -6.26 -3.85
N ALA A 34 -10.84 -6.29 -5.18
CA ALA A 34 -11.16 -7.51 -5.92
C ALA A 34 -10.20 -8.66 -5.60
N GLU A 35 -8.92 -8.34 -5.40
CA GLU A 35 -7.83 -9.33 -5.31
C GLU A 35 -7.21 -9.40 -3.91
N LEU A 36 -7.44 -8.41 -3.05
CA LEU A 36 -6.84 -8.33 -1.73
C LEU A 36 -7.91 -8.13 -0.64
N ARG A 37 -7.70 -8.75 0.52
CA ARG A 37 -8.37 -8.41 1.77
C ARG A 37 -7.34 -8.09 2.83
N VAL A 38 -7.53 -7.00 3.54
CA VAL A 38 -6.73 -6.60 4.69
C VAL A 38 -7.63 -6.51 5.92
N GLU A 39 -7.16 -7.04 7.04
CA GLU A 39 -7.82 -6.90 8.34
C GLU A 39 -6.83 -6.44 9.41
N LEU A 40 -7.23 -5.44 10.19
CA LEU A 40 -6.53 -5.01 11.39
C LEU A 40 -7.11 -5.76 12.59
N ARG A 41 -6.25 -6.39 13.39
CA ARG A 41 -6.70 -7.08 14.61
C ARG A 41 -5.89 -6.64 15.82
N PRO A 42 -6.54 -6.19 16.90
CA PRO A 42 -5.85 -5.87 18.16
C PRO A 42 -5.10 -7.08 18.73
N ARG A 43 -3.94 -6.82 19.35
CA ARG A 43 -3.04 -7.82 19.96
C ARG A 43 -2.63 -7.42 21.37
N GLY A 44 -3.60 -7.34 22.27
CA GLY A 44 -3.37 -6.84 23.64
C GLY A 44 -3.78 -5.38 23.74
N GLU A 45 -3.10 -4.62 24.61
CA GLU A 45 -3.46 -3.22 24.90
C GLU A 45 -2.68 -2.20 24.07
N ASP A 46 -1.58 -2.57 23.45
CA ASP A 46 -0.59 -1.67 22.84
C ASP A 46 -0.03 -2.18 21.51
N ARG A 47 -0.63 -3.21 20.92
CA ARG A 47 -0.17 -3.82 19.66
C ARG A 47 -1.35 -4.21 18.79
N PHE A 48 -1.10 -4.33 17.51
CA PHE A 48 -2.05 -4.84 16.53
C PHE A 48 -1.33 -5.65 15.45
N ALA A 49 -2.09 -6.40 14.67
CA ALA A 49 -1.58 -7.11 13.52
C ALA A 49 -2.35 -6.76 12.25
N ILE A 50 -1.63 -6.64 11.14
CA ILE A 50 -2.15 -6.46 9.80
C ILE A 50 -2.17 -7.83 9.12
N TYR A 51 -3.37 -8.36 8.87
CA TYR A 51 -3.56 -9.61 8.13
C TYR A 51 -3.83 -9.28 6.68
N LEU A 52 -3.04 -9.85 5.77
CA LEU A 52 -3.22 -9.71 4.33
C LEU A 52 -3.62 -11.06 3.75
N THR A 53 -4.65 -11.06 2.92
CA THR A 53 -5.13 -12.23 2.18
C THR A 53 -5.20 -11.92 0.70
N ASP A 54 -4.40 -12.62 -0.10
CA ASP A 54 -4.54 -12.67 -1.55
C ASP A 54 -5.74 -13.57 -1.88
N LYS A 55 -6.78 -12.97 -2.48
CA LYS A 55 -8.04 -13.65 -2.82
C LYS A 55 -7.93 -14.50 -4.10
N VAL A 56 -6.89 -14.29 -4.89
CA VAL A 56 -6.60 -15.03 -6.13
C VAL A 56 -5.87 -16.32 -5.80
N THR A 57 -4.81 -16.24 -4.99
CA THR A 57 -3.98 -17.40 -4.63
C THR A 57 -4.42 -18.09 -3.34
N GLY A 58 -5.16 -17.39 -2.48
CA GLY A 58 -5.50 -17.83 -1.13
C GLY A 58 -4.36 -17.68 -0.12
N GLN A 59 -3.23 -17.05 -0.51
CA GLN A 59 -2.12 -16.79 0.38
C GLN A 59 -2.53 -15.86 1.52
N GLN A 60 -2.09 -16.16 2.73
CA GLN A 60 -2.32 -15.34 3.92
C GLN A 60 -1.00 -15.10 4.65
N VAL A 61 -0.79 -13.86 5.09
CA VAL A 61 0.34 -13.45 5.93
C VAL A 61 -0.14 -12.45 6.98
N ASP A 62 0.56 -12.36 8.11
CA ASP A 62 0.33 -11.33 9.12
C ASP A 62 1.64 -10.73 9.64
N TYR A 63 1.57 -9.46 10.01
CA TYR A 63 2.67 -8.71 10.62
C TYR A 63 2.15 -7.98 11.85
N GLU A 64 2.92 -8.01 12.94
CA GLU A 64 2.58 -7.37 14.20
C GLU A 64 3.37 -6.07 14.37
N PHE A 65 2.69 -5.03 14.86
CA PHE A 65 3.23 -3.69 15.07
C PHE A 65 2.79 -3.13 16.42
N ASP A 66 3.57 -2.16 16.91
CA ASP A 66 3.20 -1.35 18.06
C ASP A 66 2.01 -0.44 17.69
N GLY A 67 1.05 -0.31 18.59
CA GLY A 67 -0.11 0.56 18.44
C GLY A 67 0.00 1.80 19.32
N GLU A 68 -0.95 2.72 19.17
CA GLU A 68 -1.06 3.96 19.95
C GLU A 68 -1.74 3.76 21.33
N GLY A 69 -1.45 2.62 21.98
CA GLY A 69 -2.11 2.18 23.20
C GLY A 69 -3.51 1.59 22.96
N ALA A 70 -4.46 1.86 23.85
CA ALA A 70 -5.80 1.25 23.87
C ALA A 70 -6.74 1.66 22.70
N ASN A 71 -6.17 2.16 21.60
CA ASN A 71 -6.89 2.57 20.40
C ASN A 71 -6.65 1.51 19.32
N ASP A 72 -7.74 0.87 18.90
CA ASP A 72 -7.70 -0.06 17.78
C ASP A 72 -7.60 0.74 16.48
N PRO A 73 -6.64 0.42 15.59
CA PRO A 73 -6.52 1.11 14.32
C PRO A 73 -7.60 0.68 13.33
N GLU A 74 -7.96 1.59 12.42
CA GLU A 74 -8.89 1.34 11.33
C GLU A 74 -8.21 1.64 9.97
N PRO A 75 -8.53 0.90 8.88
CA PRO A 75 -8.02 1.24 7.56
C PRO A 75 -8.61 2.58 7.10
N PHE A 76 -7.75 3.51 6.67
CA PHE A 76 -8.16 4.81 6.17
C PHE A 76 -8.09 4.91 4.65
N LEU A 77 -7.00 4.42 4.06
CA LEU A 77 -6.80 4.48 2.61
C LEU A 77 -5.92 3.32 2.16
N MET A 78 -6.25 2.74 1.01
CA MET A 78 -5.45 1.67 0.38
C MET A 78 -5.22 2.02 -1.09
N VAL A 79 -3.95 2.06 -1.49
CA VAL A 79 -3.53 2.41 -2.85
C VAL A 79 -2.55 1.38 -3.36
N GLU A 80 -2.78 0.89 -4.57
CA GLU A 80 -1.81 0.08 -5.29
C GLU A 80 -0.95 0.99 -6.17
N GLY A 81 0.35 0.73 -6.21
CA GLY A 81 1.30 1.54 -6.96
C GLY A 81 2.54 0.78 -7.36
N ARG A 82 3.51 1.49 -7.95
CA ARG A 82 4.80 0.91 -8.35
C ARG A 82 5.93 1.83 -7.93
N TYR A 83 6.84 1.31 -7.12
CA TYR A 83 7.99 2.03 -6.58
C TYR A 83 9.25 1.20 -6.78
N CYS A 84 10.32 1.82 -7.27
CA CYS A 84 11.61 1.14 -7.47
C CYS A 84 11.46 -0.18 -8.26
N ASN A 85 10.70 -0.13 -9.36
CA ASN A 85 10.32 -1.25 -10.22
C ASN A 85 9.47 -2.37 -9.58
N THR A 86 9.05 -2.21 -8.34
CA THR A 86 8.28 -3.19 -7.56
C THR A 86 6.84 -2.74 -7.39
N SER A 87 5.88 -3.63 -7.68
CA SER A 87 4.46 -3.37 -7.40
C SER A 87 4.21 -3.49 -5.90
N VAL A 88 3.52 -2.50 -5.33
CA VAL A 88 3.27 -2.42 -3.90
C VAL A 88 1.85 -2.02 -3.58
N ILE A 89 1.42 -2.44 -2.39
CA ILE A 89 0.21 -2.01 -1.71
C ILE A 89 0.64 -1.05 -0.61
N LEU A 90 0.08 0.15 -0.61
CA LEU A 90 0.22 1.14 0.45
C LEU A 90 -1.08 1.17 1.25
N LEU A 91 -1.00 0.84 2.54
CA LEU A 91 -2.12 0.87 3.47
C LEU A 91 -1.89 1.97 4.49
N THR A 92 -2.67 3.05 4.42
CA THR A 92 -2.77 4.02 5.50
C THR A 92 -3.80 3.54 6.51
N ILE A 93 -3.40 3.45 7.77
CA ILE A 93 -4.29 3.23 8.91
C ILE A 93 -4.46 4.52 9.69
N GLU A 94 -5.55 4.61 10.44
CA GLU A 94 -5.79 5.70 11.37
C GLU A 94 -6.12 5.19 12.77
N PHE A 95 -5.73 5.95 13.78
CA PHE A 95 -6.16 5.71 15.15
C PHE A 95 -7.31 6.68 15.50
N PRO A 96 -8.52 6.16 15.81
CA PRO A 96 -9.70 6.99 16.01
C PRO A 96 -9.58 7.89 17.24
N TRP A 97 -10.12 9.11 17.10
CA TRP A 97 -10.00 10.19 18.08
C TRP A 97 -10.87 9.94 19.33
N ARG A 98 -10.32 10.12 20.54
CA ARG A 98 -11.09 10.18 21.80
C ARG A 98 -10.98 11.55 22.46
N HIS A 99 -12.13 12.17 22.71
CA HIS A 99 -12.34 13.47 23.38
C HIS A 99 -11.73 13.62 24.80
N SER A 100 -11.00 12.63 25.33
CA SER A 100 -10.58 12.59 26.74
C SER A 100 -9.07 12.75 26.98
N LEU A 101 -8.24 12.98 25.96
CA LEU A 101 -6.77 13.09 26.12
C LEU A 101 -6.22 14.34 25.41
N GLN A 102 -5.38 15.14 26.09
CA GLN A 102 -4.92 16.46 25.62
C GLN A 102 -4.04 16.47 24.35
N GLN A 103 -3.58 15.31 23.85
CA GLN A 103 -2.62 15.19 22.72
C GLN A 103 -3.30 14.91 21.38
N TYR A 104 -4.36 15.66 21.07
CA TYR A 104 -5.29 15.49 19.95
C TYR A 104 -4.68 15.63 18.55
N THR A 105 -3.93 14.64 18.10
CA THR A 105 -3.50 14.53 16.69
C THR A 105 -3.97 13.20 16.14
N ARG A 106 -4.65 13.23 14.99
CA ARG A 106 -4.97 12.02 14.23
C ARG A 106 -3.65 11.40 13.82
N VAL A 107 -3.33 10.24 14.37
CA VAL A 107 -2.13 9.48 13.96
C VAL A 107 -2.51 8.70 12.72
N LEU A 108 -1.77 8.95 11.65
CA LEU A 108 -1.88 8.26 10.38
C LEU A 108 -0.53 7.61 10.14
N ASP A 109 -0.53 6.31 9.86
CA ASP A 109 0.67 5.59 9.47
C ASP A 109 0.41 4.86 8.16
N THR A 110 1.38 4.88 7.26
CA THR A 110 1.32 4.17 5.98
C THR A 110 2.31 3.02 5.95
N TYR A 111 1.79 1.84 5.70
CA TYR A 111 2.53 0.58 5.61
C TYR A 111 2.65 0.15 4.15
N ALA A 112 3.85 -0.25 3.73
CA ALA A 112 4.11 -0.74 2.40
C ALA A 112 4.28 -2.26 2.37
N PHE A 113 3.59 -2.92 1.45
CA PHE A 113 3.68 -4.35 1.20
C PHE A 113 3.96 -4.63 -0.26
N ARG A 114 4.75 -5.66 -0.55
CA ARG A 114 5.00 -6.12 -1.91
C ARG A 114 3.81 -6.93 -2.43
N THR A 115 3.28 -6.59 -3.60
CA THR A 115 2.09 -7.26 -4.14
C THR A 115 2.32 -8.74 -4.45
N SER A 116 3.55 -9.14 -4.83
CA SER A 116 3.83 -10.51 -5.32
C SER A 116 3.77 -11.61 -4.27
N ASP A 117 4.09 -11.28 -3.02
CA ASP A 117 4.24 -12.23 -1.91
C ASP A 117 3.73 -11.68 -0.57
N LEU A 118 3.12 -10.49 -0.60
CA LEU A 118 2.62 -9.76 0.58
C LEU A 118 3.72 -9.47 1.61
N ALA A 119 4.99 -9.41 1.17
CA ALA A 119 6.12 -9.10 2.05
C ALA A 119 6.02 -7.66 2.58
N TYR A 120 6.13 -7.47 3.89
CA TYR A 120 6.30 -6.14 4.47
C TYR A 120 7.60 -5.50 3.97
N ILE A 121 7.53 -4.22 3.60
CA ILE A 121 8.64 -3.44 3.06
C ILE A 121 9.13 -2.43 4.10
N ASP A 122 8.28 -1.47 4.45
CA ASP A 122 8.61 -0.38 5.37
C ASP A 122 7.33 0.34 5.85
N MET A 123 7.47 1.21 6.85
CA MET A 123 6.41 2.08 7.34
C MET A 123 6.84 3.55 7.47
N THR A 124 5.89 4.47 7.45
CA THR A 124 6.12 5.90 7.64
C THR A 124 4.93 6.53 8.35
N ALA A 125 5.19 7.54 9.17
CA ALA A 125 4.12 8.41 9.67
C ALA A 125 3.59 9.29 8.52
N GLY A 126 2.28 9.52 8.54
CA GLY A 126 1.53 10.29 7.54
C GLY A 126 0.71 9.43 6.57
N PRO A 127 -0.28 10.03 5.89
CA PRO A 127 -1.07 9.37 4.86
C PRO A 127 -0.28 9.13 3.58
N VAL A 128 -0.74 8.15 2.78
CA VAL A 128 -0.18 7.87 1.45
C VAL A 128 -0.23 9.08 0.50
N THR A 129 -1.12 10.05 0.73
CA THR A 129 -1.19 11.29 -0.05
C THR A 129 0.04 12.17 0.08
N ASP A 130 0.82 11.98 1.14
CA ASP A 130 2.02 12.77 1.43
C ASP A 130 3.27 12.09 0.86
N ILE A 131 3.14 10.88 0.31
CA ILE A 131 4.21 10.16 -0.38
C ILE A 131 4.39 10.76 -1.78
N ALA A 132 5.53 11.42 -1.98
CA ALA A 132 5.94 11.92 -3.29
C ALA A 132 7.05 11.02 -3.86
N LEU A 133 6.80 10.46 -5.06
CA LEU A 133 7.88 9.88 -5.87
C LEU A 133 8.79 11.02 -6.33
N LEU A 134 10.00 11.09 -5.80
CA LEU A 134 11.02 11.99 -6.32
C LEU A 134 11.36 11.60 -7.76
N ASP A 135 11.03 12.45 -8.72
CA ASP A 135 11.89 12.57 -9.89
C ASP A 135 13.05 13.48 -9.49
N SER A 136 14.26 12.94 -9.46
CA SER A 136 15.46 13.62 -8.93
C SER A 136 15.86 14.91 -9.65
N SER A 137 15.12 15.33 -10.67
CA SER A 137 15.37 16.53 -11.49
C SER A 137 14.49 17.75 -11.18
N GLU A 138 13.46 17.65 -10.33
CA GLU A 138 12.49 18.75 -10.14
C GLU A 138 12.34 19.19 -8.67
N ILE A 139 13.39 19.74 -8.07
CA ILE A 139 13.23 20.55 -6.85
C ILE A 139 13.83 21.93 -7.10
N GLU A 140 13.03 22.82 -7.68
CA GLU A 140 13.16 24.25 -7.40
C GLU A 140 12.53 24.50 -6.03
N THR A 141 13.34 25.00 -5.11
CA THR A 141 12.94 25.37 -3.76
C THR A 141 12.07 26.63 -3.80
N GLU A 142 10.79 26.50 -4.13
CA GLU A 142 9.80 27.55 -3.88
C GLU A 142 8.69 27.02 -2.95
N ASP A 143 8.81 27.47 -1.70
CA ASP A 143 7.71 27.80 -0.79
C ASP A 143 6.61 26.73 -0.62
N MET A 144 6.97 25.56 -0.10
CA MET A 144 5.98 24.60 0.42
C MET A 144 5.79 24.80 1.93
N SER A 145 4.69 25.44 2.31
CA SER A 145 4.18 25.53 3.69
C SER A 145 3.45 24.24 4.16
N MET A 146 3.54 23.17 3.38
CA MET A 146 2.95 21.86 3.65
C MET A 146 3.95 20.98 4.41
N GLN A 147 3.46 19.96 5.14
CA GLN A 147 4.34 18.94 5.74
C GLN A 147 5.35 18.42 4.70
N PRO A 148 6.61 18.18 5.10
CA PRO A 148 7.63 17.72 4.16
C PRO A 148 7.14 16.42 3.51
N PRO A 149 7.27 16.28 2.18
CA PRO A 149 6.83 15.07 1.50
C PRO A 149 7.60 13.86 2.05
N ILE A 150 6.90 12.73 2.17
CA ILE A 150 7.52 11.45 2.47
C ILE A 150 8.24 11.00 1.21
N LEU A 151 9.55 10.86 1.29
CA LEU A 151 10.38 10.49 0.16
C LEU A 151 10.55 8.97 0.11
N VAL A 152 10.81 8.44 -1.10
CA VAL A 152 11.10 7.03 -1.29
C VAL A 152 12.52 6.88 -1.81
N GLU A 153 13.36 6.18 -1.05
CA GLU A 153 14.73 5.86 -1.47
C GLU A 153 14.77 4.42 -2.00
N CYS A 154 15.10 4.27 -3.29
CA CYS A 154 15.33 2.96 -3.87
C CYS A 154 16.63 2.36 -3.36
N ILE A 155 16.54 1.19 -2.72
CA ILE A 155 17.69 0.47 -2.21
C ILE A 155 17.83 -0.87 -2.93
N SER A 156 19.05 -1.38 -3.00
CA SER A 156 19.34 -2.72 -3.52
C SER A 156 19.84 -3.57 -2.36
N ASP A 157 18.90 -4.05 -1.54
CA ASP A 157 19.21 -4.95 -0.43
C ASP A 157 19.22 -6.43 -0.90
N ARG A 158 20.15 -7.21 -0.35
CA ARG A 158 20.19 -8.68 -0.46
C ARG A 158 18.97 -9.36 0.16
N ALA A 159 18.27 -8.73 1.11
CA ALA A 159 17.02 -9.24 1.69
C ALA A 159 15.79 -9.03 0.78
N GLY A 160 15.96 -8.38 -0.38
CA GLY A 160 14.89 -8.16 -1.35
C GLY A 160 13.97 -6.97 -1.02
N ILE A 161 14.30 -6.14 -0.04
CA ILE A 161 13.58 -4.90 0.25
C ILE A 161 13.88 -3.89 -0.88
N PRO A 162 12.87 -3.42 -1.63
CA PRO A 162 13.08 -2.60 -2.83
C PRO A 162 13.30 -1.11 -2.53
N PHE A 163 12.80 -0.62 -1.40
CA PHE A 163 12.90 0.78 -0.99
C PHE A 163 12.72 0.93 0.52
N ARG A 164 13.01 2.13 1.02
CA ARG A 164 12.61 2.62 2.33
C ARG A 164 11.99 4.02 2.22
N PHE A 165 11.14 4.38 3.17
CA PHE A 165 10.68 5.75 3.33
C PHE A 165 11.79 6.59 3.99
N ASP A 166 11.97 7.81 3.49
CA ASP A 166 12.86 8.81 4.07
C ASP A 166 12.04 10.03 4.46
N VAL A 167 11.93 10.26 5.78
CA VAL A 167 11.24 11.42 6.34
C VAL A 167 12.28 12.49 6.61
N LYS A 168 12.31 13.52 5.77
CA LYS A 168 13.13 14.71 6.06
C LYS A 168 12.53 15.44 7.25
N THR A 169 13.10 15.25 8.42
CA THR A 169 12.86 16.15 9.55
C THR A 169 13.49 17.51 9.23
N ILE A 170 12.72 18.59 9.38
CA ILE A 170 13.27 19.94 9.37
C ILE A 170 14.08 20.07 10.66
N ASP A 171 15.41 20.10 10.53
CA ASP A 171 16.34 20.43 11.62
C ASP A 171 16.20 21.89 12.07
#